data_AF-A0A523N0A0-F1
#
_entry.id   AF-A0A523N0A0-F1
#
_cell.length_a   1.000
_cell.length_b   1.000
_cell.length_c   1.000
_cell.angle_alpha   90.00
_cell.angle_beta   90.00
_cell.angle_gamma   90.00
#
_symmetry.space_group_name_H-M   'P 1'
#
loop_
_entity.id
_entity.type
_entity.pdbx_description
1 polymer ?
#
loop_
_entity_poly.entity_id
_entity_poly.type
_entity_poly.pdbx_seq_one_letter_code
_entity_poly.pdbx_strand_id
1 'polypeptide(L)'
;MVLRLLKMIVGTRNERELKRIQEYVEQINALEEEIKKLSDGSLKAKTVEFRERHHGGESLEELLPEAFAVCREASVRTLGMRHFDVQLVGGVALHEGKIAEMKTGEGKTLVATLSVYLNALTGKGVHLVTVNEYLAARDSEWMGQIYKFLGLSVGTIFHDMSEEDRQKAYNADVTYGTNNEFGFDYLRDNMKFSSEYFVQRQLNFAIVDEVDSILIDEARTPLIISGPAEESTDKYYTVNRIIPNLKKDADYTLDEKARSSALTEEGISKVEELLKVSNLYDPLQIETLHHVNQALKAHVVFKDEVDYVVKDDKVVIIDEFTGRMMAGRRYSDGLHQALEAKEGVTVENENQTLASITFQNFFRMYDKLSGMTGTADTEAEEFQSTYKLEVLAIPTNMPMVRDDYSDLIYRTE
;
A
#
# COMPACT_ATOMS: atom_id res chain seq x y z
N MET A 1 29.59 8.30 29.82
CA MET A 1 31.00 7.86 29.65
C MET A 1 31.10 6.32 29.56
N VAL A 2 30.53 5.57 30.52
CA VAL A 2 30.53 4.08 30.51
C VAL A 2 29.79 3.46 29.31
N LEU A 3 28.63 4.02 28.91
CA LEU A 3 27.89 3.60 27.69
C LEU A 3 28.67 3.83 26.38
N ARG A 4 29.49 4.88 26.31
CA ARG A 4 30.38 5.15 25.16
C ARG A 4 31.55 4.17 25.12
N LEU A 5 32.12 3.84 26.28
CA LEU A 5 33.21 2.86 26.41
C LEU A 5 32.73 1.43 26.07
N LEU A 6 31.53 1.05 26.51
CA LEU A 6 30.88 -0.23 26.15
C LEU A 6 30.55 -0.32 24.65
N LYS A 7 30.07 0.76 24.02
CA LYS A 7 29.89 0.83 22.56
C LYS A 7 31.23 0.70 21.81
N MET A 8 32.32 1.28 22.33
CA MET A 8 33.65 1.18 21.73
C MET A 8 34.29 -0.21 21.84
N ILE A 9 33.99 -0.96 22.91
CA ILE A 9 34.60 -2.27 23.18
C ILE A 9 33.83 -3.42 22.52
N VAL A 10 32.50 -3.30 22.39
CA VAL A 10 31.64 -4.38 21.86
C VAL A 10 31.13 -4.05 20.44
N GLY A 11 31.41 -2.86 19.91
CA GLY A 11 30.90 -2.39 18.62
C GLY A 11 29.41 -2.05 18.65
N THR A 12 28.97 -1.25 17.68
CA THR A 12 27.53 -0.96 17.47
C THR A 12 26.79 -2.21 16.99
N ARG A 13 25.46 -2.25 17.13
CA ARG A 13 24.64 -3.37 16.60
C ARG A 13 24.85 -3.52 15.09
N ASN A 14 24.89 -2.41 14.36
CA ASN A 14 25.18 -2.36 12.93
C ASN A 14 26.54 -3.01 12.59
N GLU A 15 27.62 -2.67 13.32
CA GLU A 15 28.95 -3.27 13.10
C GLU A 15 28.98 -4.79 13.31
N ARG A 16 28.24 -5.30 14.30
CA ARG A 16 28.16 -6.75 14.55
C ARG A 16 27.44 -7.48 13.43
N GLU A 17 26.33 -6.91 12.97
CA GLU A 17 25.58 -7.46 11.84
C GLU A 17 26.40 -7.43 10.55
N LEU A 18 27.08 -6.32 10.25
CA LEU A 18 27.98 -6.25 9.10
C LEU A 18 29.10 -7.29 9.19
N LYS A 19 29.70 -7.49 10.37
CA LYS A 19 30.75 -8.49 10.56
C LYS A 19 30.23 -9.92 10.35
N ARG A 20 29.02 -10.23 10.81
CA ARG A 20 28.38 -11.53 10.56
C ARG A 20 28.10 -11.74 9.08
N ILE A 21 27.56 -10.73 8.40
CA ILE A 21 27.27 -10.80 6.97
C ILE A 21 28.56 -10.90 6.14
N GLN A 22 29.67 -10.33 6.60
CA GLN A 22 30.96 -10.44 5.94
C GLN A 22 31.41 -11.89 5.75
N GLU A 23 31.04 -12.81 6.65
CA GLU A 23 31.33 -14.24 6.49
C GLU A 23 30.64 -14.84 5.26
N TYR A 24 29.41 -14.41 4.96
CA TYR A 24 28.74 -14.78 3.71
C TYR A 24 29.44 -14.19 2.49
N VAL A 25 29.86 -12.92 2.56
CA VAL A 25 30.57 -12.24 1.47
C VAL A 25 31.86 -12.98 1.11
N GLU A 26 32.63 -13.40 2.11
CA GLU A 26 33.85 -14.17 1.91
C GLU A 26 33.58 -15.53 1.24
N GLN A 27 32.53 -16.24 1.67
CA GLN A 27 32.12 -17.50 1.05
C GLN A 27 31.68 -17.31 -0.41
N ILE A 28 30.88 -16.28 -0.69
CA ILE A 28 30.42 -15.94 -2.06
C ILE A 28 31.63 -15.62 -2.96
N ASN A 29 32.57 -14.82 -2.45
CA ASN A 29 33.78 -14.45 -3.18
C ASN A 29 34.69 -15.67 -3.45
N ALA A 30 34.77 -16.62 -2.52
CA ALA A 30 35.57 -17.83 -2.70
C ALA A 30 35.04 -18.74 -3.82
N LEU A 31 33.73 -18.72 -4.09
CA LEU A 31 33.08 -19.53 -5.14
C LEU A 31 33.25 -18.93 -6.55
N GLU A 32 33.67 -17.66 -6.67
CA GLU A 32 33.67 -16.92 -7.92
C GLU A 32 34.47 -17.61 -9.04
N GLU A 33 35.68 -18.10 -8.73
CA GLU A 33 36.54 -18.74 -9.74
C GLU A 33 36.05 -20.12 -10.19
N GLU A 34 35.21 -20.78 -9.40
CA GLU A 34 34.55 -22.02 -9.80
C GLU A 34 33.32 -21.73 -10.67
N ILE A 35 32.47 -20.80 -10.22
CA ILE A 35 31.23 -20.43 -10.91
C ILE A 35 31.52 -19.82 -12.29
N LYS A 36 32.56 -19.00 -12.43
CA LYS A 36 33.01 -18.46 -13.73
C LYS A 36 33.32 -19.52 -14.78
N LYS A 37 33.78 -20.71 -14.37
CA LYS A 37 34.14 -21.81 -15.30
C LYS A 37 32.91 -22.53 -15.85
N LEU A 38 31.75 -22.34 -15.25
CA LEU A 38 30.52 -22.99 -15.69
C LEU A 38 30.09 -22.47 -17.06
N SER A 39 29.57 -23.36 -17.90
CA SER A 39 28.86 -22.95 -19.12
C SER A 39 27.52 -22.27 -18.77
N ASP A 40 26.94 -21.51 -19.69
CA ASP A 40 25.62 -20.89 -19.48
C ASP A 40 24.54 -21.93 -19.15
N GLY A 41 24.59 -23.08 -19.82
CA GLY A 41 23.69 -24.20 -19.53
C GLY A 41 23.89 -24.77 -18.13
N SER A 42 25.13 -24.93 -17.69
CA SER A 42 25.46 -25.40 -16.33
C SER A 42 25.06 -24.37 -15.27
N LEU A 43 25.25 -23.09 -15.53
CA LEU A 43 24.89 -22.00 -14.63
C LEU A 43 23.37 -21.89 -14.48
N LYS A 44 22.62 -22.04 -15.58
CA LYS A 44 21.15 -22.13 -15.54
C LYS A 44 20.66 -23.39 -14.81
N ALA A 45 21.35 -24.52 -14.97
CA ALA A 45 21.01 -25.77 -14.28
C ALA A 45 21.13 -25.68 -12.75
N LYS A 46 21.95 -24.75 -12.22
CA LYS A 46 22.04 -24.50 -10.78
C LYS A 46 20.71 -24.12 -10.15
N THR A 47 19.83 -23.41 -10.86
CA THR A 47 18.47 -23.10 -10.35
C THR A 47 17.67 -24.37 -10.09
N VAL A 48 17.77 -25.39 -10.94
CA VAL A 48 17.07 -26.68 -10.75
C VAL A 48 17.68 -27.42 -9.56
N GLU A 49 19.01 -27.48 -9.49
CA GLU A 49 19.75 -28.08 -8.38
C GLU A 49 19.35 -27.47 -7.02
N PHE A 50 19.33 -26.13 -6.92
CA PHE A 50 18.98 -25.44 -5.68
C PHE A 50 17.51 -25.66 -5.29
N ARG A 51 16.59 -25.70 -6.26
CA ARG A 51 15.18 -26.05 -5.99
C ARG A 51 15.05 -27.46 -5.42
N GLU A 52 15.73 -28.43 -6.03
CA GLU A 52 15.73 -29.82 -5.56
C GLU A 52 16.33 -29.95 -4.15
N ARG A 53 17.45 -29.28 -3.90
CA ARG A 53 18.10 -29.22 -2.57
C ARG A 53 17.19 -28.59 -1.51
N HIS A 54 16.53 -27.47 -1.84
CA HIS A 54 15.59 -26.82 -0.94
C HIS A 54 14.37 -27.72 -0.64
N HIS A 55 13.79 -28.35 -1.65
CA HIS A 55 12.73 -29.34 -1.47
C HIS A 55 13.19 -30.58 -0.68
N GLY A 56 14.47 -30.91 -0.75
CA GLY A 56 15.14 -31.92 0.08
C GLY A 56 15.35 -31.52 1.55
N GLY A 57 15.05 -30.28 1.92
CA GLY A 57 15.09 -29.77 3.29
C GLY A 57 16.24 -28.81 3.61
N GLU A 58 17.10 -28.50 2.65
CA GLU A 58 18.15 -27.49 2.82
C GLU A 58 17.55 -26.09 2.94
N SER A 59 18.02 -25.31 3.91
CA SER A 59 17.52 -23.96 4.15
C SER A 59 17.98 -22.96 3.09
N LEU A 60 17.27 -21.84 2.94
CA LEU A 60 17.72 -20.78 2.01
C LEU A 60 19.03 -20.13 2.49
N GLU A 61 19.24 -20.10 3.81
CA GLU A 61 20.45 -19.59 4.45
C GLU A 61 21.68 -20.43 4.10
N GLU A 62 21.54 -21.75 4.01
CA GLU A 62 22.59 -22.68 3.56
C GLU A 62 22.87 -22.52 2.06
N LEU A 63 21.83 -22.32 1.25
CA LEU A 63 21.96 -22.10 -0.20
C LEU A 63 22.50 -20.70 -0.56
N LEU A 64 22.45 -19.75 0.37
CA LEU A 64 22.71 -18.33 0.10
C LEU A 64 24.06 -18.09 -0.59
N PRO A 65 25.21 -18.61 -0.11
CA PRO A 65 26.50 -18.33 -0.74
C PRO A 65 26.56 -18.75 -2.21
N GLU A 66 26.09 -19.97 -2.51
CA GLU A 66 26.09 -20.53 -3.86
C GLU A 66 25.10 -19.80 -4.77
N ALA A 67 23.89 -19.54 -4.29
CA ALA A 67 22.86 -18.85 -5.06
C ALA A 67 23.27 -17.41 -5.38
N PHE A 68 23.91 -16.70 -4.45
CA PHE A 68 24.41 -15.34 -4.68
C PHE A 68 25.59 -15.34 -5.65
N ALA A 69 26.50 -16.30 -5.57
CA ALA A 69 27.60 -16.44 -6.52
C ALA A 69 27.08 -16.70 -7.95
N VAL A 70 26.07 -17.58 -8.10
CA VAL A 70 25.39 -17.87 -9.37
C VAL A 70 24.67 -16.63 -9.92
N CYS A 71 23.93 -15.90 -9.07
CA CYS A 71 23.22 -14.69 -9.47
C CYS A 71 24.19 -13.57 -9.90
N ARG A 72 25.30 -13.39 -9.16
CA ARG A 72 26.35 -12.45 -9.52
C ARG A 72 26.96 -12.78 -10.88
N GLU A 73 27.31 -14.03 -11.13
CA GLU A 73 27.87 -14.44 -12.43
C GLU A 73 26.86 -14.24 -13.57
N ALA A 74 25.58 -14.53 -13.34
CA ALA A 74 24.53 -14.25 -14.31
C ALA A 74 24.41 -12.74 -14.62
N SER A 75 24.55 -11.87 -13.62
CA SER A 75 24.60 -10.42 -13.81
C SER A 75 25.79 -9.98 -14.65
N VAL A 76 26.97 -10.59 -14.45
CA VAL A 76 28.15 -10.33 -15.30
C VAL A 76 27.89 -10.75 -16.74
N ARG A 77 27.32 -11.94 -16.97
CA ARG A 77 27.07 -12.46 -18.33
C ARG A 77 25.98 -11.73 -19.09
N THR A 78 24.95 -11.27 -18.39
CA THR A 78 23.78 -10.63 -19.01
C THR A 78 23.93 -9.11 -19.10
N LEU A 79 24.37 -8.46 -18.02
CA LEU A 79 24.42 -7.00 -17.90
C LEU A 79 25.84 -6.44 -17.90
N GLY A 80 26.88 -7.28 -17.83
CA GLY A 80 28.26 -6.82 -17.68
C GLY A 80 28.57 -6.23 -16.30
N MET A 81 27.72 -6.46 -15.31
CA MET A 81 27.82 -5.86 -13.97
C MET A 81 28.12 -6.92 -12.93
N ARG A 82 29.30 -6.85 -12.31
CA ARG A 82 29.66 -7.69 -11.15
C ARG A 82 29.22 -7.00 -9.88
N HIS A 83 28.44 -7.68 -9.03
CA HIS A 83 28.08 -7.13 -7.72
C HIS A 83 29.33 -6.83 -6.87
N PHE A 84 29.40 -5.64 -6.30
CA PHE A 84 30.39 -5.27 -5.28
C PHE A 84 30.11 -5.98 -3.95
N ASP A 85 31.09 -6.00 -3.06
CA ASP A 85 30.95 -6.66 -1.76
C ASP A 85 29.87 -5.99 -0.90
N VAL A 86 29.80 -4.66 -0.91
CA VAL A 86 28.73 -3.92 -0.23
C VAL A 86 27.34 -4.24 -0.77
N GLN A 87 27.24 -4.59 -2.07
CA GLN A 87 25.99 -5.02 -2.68
C GLN A 87 25.60 -6.43 -2.24
N LEU A 88 26.57 -7.32 -2.03
CA LEU A 88 26.29 -8.61 -1.40
C LEU A 88 25.77 -8.44 0.04
N VAL A 89 26.35 -7.53 0.82
CA VAL A 89 25.87 -7.22 2.18
C VAL A 89 24.42 -6.75 2.13
N GLY A 90 24.09 -5.83 1.22
CA GLY A 90 22.70 -5.38 1.01
C GLY A 90 21.76 -6.52 0.62
N GLY A 91 22.20 -7.44 -0.25
CA GLY A 91 21.41 -8.60 -0.65
C GLY A 91 21.12 -9.56 0.52
N VAL A 92 22.10 -9.78 1.41
CA VAL A 92 21.89 -10.58 2.62
C VAL A 92 20.91 -9.90 3.56
N ALA A 93 21.05 -8.59 3.78
CA ALA A 93 20.14 -7.81 4.61
C ALA A 93 18.69 -7.89 4.12
N LEU A 94 18.46 -7.74 2.81
CA LEU A 94 17.15 -7.91 2.19
C LEU A 94 16.61 -9.33 2.37
N HIS A 95 17.44 -10.35 2.19
CA HIS A 95 17.02 -11.74 2.38
C HIS A 95 16.59 -12.02 3.82
N GLU A 96 17.23 -11.39 4.81
CA GLU A 96 16.90 -11.51 6.24
C GLU A 96 15.66 -10.71 6.68
N GLY A 97 15.00 -10.01 5.77
CA GLY A 97 13.82 -9.20 6.13
C GLY A 97 14.17 -7.87 6.79
N LYS A 98 15.29 -7.26 6.41
CA LYS A 98 15.74 -5.94 6.91
C LYS A 98 15.60 -4.87 5.84
N ILE A 99 15.76 -3.62 6.26
CA ILE A 99 15.92 -2.48 5.35
C ILE A 99 17.42 -2.29 5.08
N ALA A 100 17.84 -2.41 3.83
CA ALA A 100 19.18 -2.08 3.39
C ALA A 100 19.27 -0.59 3.07
N GLU A 101 19.86 0.21 3.97
CA GLU A 101 20.17 1.61 3.66
C GLU A 101 21.46 1.67 2.83
N MET A 102 21.31 2.00 1.56
CA MET A 102 22.40 2.13 0.60
C MET A 102 22.28 3.48 -0.12
N LYS A 103 23.35 4.28 -0.09
CA LYS A 103 23.35 5.60 -0.72
C LYS A 103 23.04 5.52 -2.22
N THR A 104 22.45 6.59 -2.75
CA THR A 104 22.10 6.67 -4.17
C THR A 104 23.34 6.44 -5.04
N GLY A 105 23.20 5.57 -6.05
CA GLY A 105 24.31 5.18 -6.93
C GLY A 105 25.01 3.88 -6.52
N GLU A 106 24.77 3.34 -5.33
CA GLU A 106 25.32 2.04 -4.90
C GLU A 106 24.66 0.83 -5.60
N GLY A 107 23.66 1.05 -6.46
CA GLY A 107 23.06 0.01 -7.31
C GLY A 107 21.96 -0.81 -6.64
N LYS A 108 21.07 -0.19 -5.85
CA LYS A 108 19.93 -0.82 -5.14
C LYS A 108 19.13 -1.81 -6.02
N THR A 109 18.79 -1.41 -7.24
CA THR A 109 18.07 -2.26 -8.20
C THR A 109 18.80 -3.57 -8.50
N LEU A 110 20.13 -3.53 -8.64
CA LEU A 110 20.96 -4.72 -8.86
C LEU A 110 21.14 -5.55 -7.58
N VAL A 111 21.18 -4.91 -6.41
CA VAL A 111 21.26 -5.58 -5.10
C VAL A 111 20.07 -6.50 -4.87
N ALA A 112 18.87 -6.02 -5.18
CA ALA A 112 17.63 -6.79 -5.00
C ALA A 112 17.64 -8.12 -5.77
N THR A 113 18.38 -8.23 -6.87
CA THR A 113 18.39 -9.47 -7.69
C THR A 113 18.90 -10.68 -6.92
N LEU A 114 19.83 -10.49 -5.98
CA LEU A 114 20.41 -11.55 -5.18
C LEU A 114 19.33 -12.19 -4.28
N SER A 115 18.64 -11.37 -3.50
CA SER A 115 17.61 -11.81 -2.56
C SER A 115 16.36 -12.29 -3.28
N VAL A 116 15.98 -11.64 -4.38
CA VAL A 116 14.87 -12.08 -5.23
C VAL A 116 15.16 -13.47 -5.78
N TYR A 117 16.34 -13.69 -6.38
CA TYR A 117 16.70 -14.99 -6.96
C TYR A 117 16.64 -16.10 -5.91
N LEU A 118 17.29 -15.92 -4.76
CA LEU A 118 17.31 -16.90 -3.68
C LEU A 118 15.89 -17.24 -3.18
N ASN A 119 15.07 -16.24 -2.88
CA ASN A 119 13.72 -16.47 -2.35
C ASN A 119 12.73 -17.01 -3.40
N ALA A 120 12.96 -16.72 -4.69
CA ALA A 120 12.18 -17.26 -5.80
C ALA A 120 12.41 -18.78 -6.01
N LEU A 121 13.48 -19.35 -5.44
CA LEU A 121 13.71 -20.80 -5.45
C LEU A 121 12.61 -21.58 -4.69
N THR A 122 11.88 -20.93 -3.78
CA THR A 122 10.76 -21.55 -3.07
C THR A 122 9.55 -21.86 -3.97
N GLY A 123 9.46 -21.21 -5.14
CA GLY A 123 8.31 -21.31 -6.04
C GLY A 123 7.03 -20.61 -5.55
N LYS A 124 7.10 -19.93 -4.40
CA LYS A 124 5.95 -19.22 -3.79
C LYS A 124 5.76 -17.79 -4.31
N GLY A 125 6.68 -17.30 -5.14
CA GLY A 125 6.67 -15.94 -5.68
C GLY A 125 7.37 -14.92 -4.79
N VAL A 126 7.93 -13.89 -5.43
CA VAL A 126 8.51 -12.70 -4.78
C VAL A 126 7.92 -11.46 -5.43
N HIS A 127 7.44 -10.51 -4.63
CA HIS A 127 6.95 -9.22 -5.10
C HIS A 127 8.03 -8.15 -4.93
N LEU A 128 8.40 -7.46 -6.01
CA LEU A 128 9.25 -6.27 -5.94
C LEU A 128 8.38 -5.04 -6.19
N VAL A 129 8.29 -4.21 -5.16
CA VAL A 129 7.45 -3.01 -5.16
C VAL A 129 8.29 -1.79 -5.47
N THR A 130 7.81 -0.98 -6.41
CA THR A 130 8.44 0.29 -6.80
C THR A 130 7.44 1.43 -6.64
N VAL A 131 7.93 2.68 -6.65
CA VAL A 131 7.09 3.88 -6.46
C VAL A 131 6.18 4.21 -7.66
N ASN A 132 6.47 3.69 -8.86
CA ASN A 132 5.63 3.92 -10.04
C ASN A 132 5.79 2.83 -11.11
N GLU A 133 4.81 2.76 -12.01
CA GLU A 133 4.76 1.74 -13.07
C GLU A 133 5.91 1.82 -14.06
N TYR A 134 6.44 3.01 -14.34
CA TYR A 134 7.59 3.16 -15.22
C TYR A 134 8.82 2.45 -14.66
N LEU A 135 9.10 2.62 -13.35
CA LEU A 135 10.19 1.93 -12.68
C LEU A 135 9.93 0.43 -12.61
N ALA A 136 8.70 0.01 -12.30
CA ALA A 136 8.31 -1.40 -12.32
C ALA A 136 8.59 -2.05 -13.68
N ALA A 137 8.17 -1.42 -14.79
CA ALA A 137 8.42 -1.89 -16.14
C ALA A 137 9.91 -1.91 -16.49
N ARG A 138 10.60 -0.80 -16.24
CA ARG A 138 12.03 -0.67 -16.55
C ARG A 138 12.83 -1.74 -15.82
N ASP A 139 12.59 -1.93 -14.53
CA ASP A 139 13.38 -2.81 -13.69
C ASP A 139 13.03 -4.28 -13.93
N SER A 140 11.77 -4.60 -14.21
CA SER A 140 11.37 -5.95 -14.60
C SER A 140 11.94 -6.38 -15.95
N GLU A 141 12.11 -5.46 -16.90
CA GLU A 141 12.80 -5.72 -18.17
C GLU A 141 14.31 -5.81 -17.99
N TRP A 142 14.89 -4.87 -17.23
CA TRP A 142 16.33 -4.76 -17.06
C TRP A 142 16.90 -5.88 -16.19
N MET A 143 16.45 -6.00 -14.93
CA MET A 143 16.89 -7.06 -14.02
C MET A 143 16.28 -8.42 -14.40
N GLY A 144 15.14 -8.43 -15.09
CA GLY A 144 14.53 -9.65 -15.61
C GLY A 144 15.43 -10.43 -16.57
N GLN A 145 16.42 -9.80 -17.19
CA GLN A 145 17.43 -10.51 -17.99
C GLN A 145 18.20 -11.53 -17.15
N ILE A 146 18.55 -11.19 -15.90
CA ILE A 146 19.25 -12.08 -14.97
C ILE A 146 18.34 -13.25 -14.59
N TYR A 147 17.11 -12.96 -14.17
CA TYR A 147 16.15 -13.99 -13.73
C TYR A 147 15.83 -14.97 -14.86
N LYS A 148 15.53 -14.45 -16.07
CA LYS A 148 15.20 -15.27 -17.25
C LYS A 148 16.40 -16.10 -17.71
N PHE A 149 17.61 -15.55 -17.66
CA PHE A 149 18.84 -16.30 -17.94
C PHE A 149 18.98 -17.50 -16.98
N LEU A 150 18.72 -17.29 -15.69
CA LEU A 150 18.71 -18.34 -14.66
C LEU A 150 17.46 -19.24 -14.68
N GLY A 151 16.54 -19.05 -15.63
CA GLY A 151 15.36 -19.89 -15.83
C GLY A 151 14.17 -19.57 -14.94
N LEU A 152 14.14 -18.40 -14.30
CA LEU A 152 12.97 -17.88 -13.59
C LEU A 152 12.06 -17.09 -14.54
N SER A 153 10.77 -17.11 -14.23
CA SER A 153 9.75 -16.29 -14.87
C SER A 153 9.59 -14.93 -14.17
N VAL A 154 9.26 -13.90 -14.95
CA VAL A 154 9.11 -12.51 -14.46
C VAL A 154 7.80 -11.94 -14.98
N GLY A 155 6.96 -11.45 -14.07
CA GLY A 155 5.72 -10.73 -14.35
C GLY A 155 5.82 -9.26 -13.95
N THR A 156 4.94 -8.43 -14.49
CA THR A 156 4.80 -7.03 -14.09
C THR A 156 3.33 -6.67 -14.08
N ILE A 157 2.91 -5.96 -13.04
CA ILE A 157 1.53 -5.49 -12.86
C ILE A 157 1.44 -4.02 -13.22
N PHE A 158 0.43 -3.67 -14.01
CA PHE A 158 0.05 -2.33 -14.43
C PHE A 158 -1.45 -2.13 -14.21
N HIS A 159 -1.88 -0.88 -14.09
CA HIS A 159 -3.27 -0.49 -13.88
C HIS A 159 -4.22 -1.10 -14.91
N ASP A 160 -3.94 -0.92 -16.20
CA ASP A 160 -4.81 -1.32 -17.31
C ASP A 160 -4.55 -2.76 -17.81
N MET A 161 -4.42 -3.71 -16.89
CA MET A 161 -4.27 -5.14 -17.20
C MET A 161 -5.58 -5.92 -17.08
N SER A 162 -5.79 -6.85 -18.01
CA SER A 162 -6.85 -7.85 -17.88
C SER A 162 -6.61 -8.75 -16.67
N GLU A 163 -7.68 -9.32 -16.08
CA GLU A 163 -7.52 -10.25 -14.95
C GLU A 163 -6.69 -11.49 -15.32
N GLU A 164 -6.81 -11.98 -16.56
CA GLU A 164 -6.03 -13.11 -17.06
C GLU A 164 -4.53 -12.79 -17.09
N ASP A 165 -4.17 -11.59 -17.57
CA ASP A 165 -2.77 -11.16 -17.62
C ASP A 165 -2.21 -10.87 -16.24
N ARG A 166 -3.03 -10.32 -15.32
CA ARG A 166 -2.65 -10.18 -13.89
C ARG A 166 -2.37 -11.55 -13.28
N GLN A 167 -3.26 -12.51 -13.48
CA GLN A 167 -3.07 -13.86 -12.95
C GLN A 167 -1.80 -14.52 -13.52
N LYS A 168 -1.50 -14.36 -14.81
CA LYS A 168 -0.22 -14.81 -15.41
C LYS A 168 0.99 -14.13 -14.76
N ALA A 169 0.92 -12.80 -14.57
CA ALA A 169 2.00 -12.04 -13.97
C ALA A 169 2.24 -12.46 -12.52
N TYR A 170 1.20 -12.56 -11.70
CA TYR A 170 1.30 -13.03 -10.33
C TYR A 170 1.78 -14.47 -10.21
N ASN A 171 1.53 -15.33 -11.21
CA ASN A 171 2.02 -16.72 -11.25
C ASN A 171 3.53 -16.84 -11.57
N ALA A 172 4.19 -15.75 -11.99
CA ALA A 172 5.62 -15.75 -12.25
C ALA A 172 6.46 -15.88 -10.98
N ASP A 173 7.68 -16.39 -11.06
CA ASP A 173 8.57 -16.53 -9.90
C ASP A 173 8.88 -15.17 -9.23
N VAL A 174 8.93 -14.11 -10.04
CA VAL A 174 9.14 -12.72 -9.62
C VAL A 174 8.05 -11.84 -10.23
N THR A 175 7.39 -11.02 -9.42
CA THR A 175 6.38 -10.06 -9.88
C THR A 175 6.77 -8.65 -9.49
N TYR A 176 6.91 -7.76 -10.47
CA TYR A 176 7.12 -6.33 -10.25
C TYR A 176 5.79 -5.59 -10.25
N GLY A 177 5.69 -4.50 -9.49
CA GLY A 177 4.50 -3.65 -9.48
C GLY A 177 4.64 -2.46 -8.55
N THR A 178 3.55 -1.72 -8.40
CA THR A 178 3.45 -0.65 -7.41
C THR A 178 2.68 -1.13 -6.18
N ASN A 179 2.89 -0.45 -5.06
CA ASN A 179 2.13 -0.64 -3.82
C ASN A 179 0.61 -0.56 -4.07
N ASN A 180 0.17 0.42 -4.86
CA ASN A 180 -1.23 0.61 -5.23
C ASN A 180 -1.79 -0.62 -5.96
N GLU A 181 -1.10 -1.10 -6.99
CA GLU A 181 -1.60 -2.23 -7.78
C GLU A 181 -1.67 -3.51 -6.95
N PHE A 182 -0.63 -3.80 -6.16
CA PHE A 182 -0.65 -4.96 -5.24
C PHE A 182 -1.76 -4.85 -4.19
N GLY A 183 -1.95 -3.67 -3.59
CA GLY A 183 -2.96 -3.49 -2.56
C GLY A 183 -4.39 -3.52 -3.12
N PHE A 184 -4.64 -2.93 -4.29
CA PHE A 184 -5.95 -2.97 -4.93
C PHE A 184 -6.30 -4.36 -5.48
N ASP A 185 -5.33 -5.11 -6.01
CA ASP A 185 -5.58 -6.51 -6.39
C ASP A 185 -5.93 -7.36 -5.18
N TYR A 186 -5.29 -7.14 -4.03
CA TYR A 186 -5.68 -7.80 -2.79
C TYR A 186 -7.12 -7.44 -2.38
N LEU A 187 -7.50 -6.15 -2.42
CA LEU A 187 -8.87 -5.74 -2.12
C LEU A 187 -9.88 -6.37 -3.09
N ARG A 188 -9.59 -6.36 -4.40
CA ARG A 188 -10.44 -6.98 -5.43
C ARG A 188 -10.59 -8.47 -5.23
N ASP A 189 -9.52 -9.19 -4.91
CA ASP A 189 -9.59 -10.62 -4.65
C ASP A 189 -10.47 -10.95 -3.43
N ASN A 190 -10.43 -10.13 -2.37
CA ASN A 190 -11.31 -10.29 -1.21
C ASN A 190 -12.79 -9.90 -1.47
N MET A 191 -13.10 -9.34 -2.64
CA MET A 191 -14.47 -9.08 -3.08
C MET A 191 -15.02 -10.18 -4.01
N LYS A 192 -14.19 -11.16 -4.41
CA LYS A 192 -14.61 -12.26 -5.29
C LYS A 192 -15.31 -13.37 -4.50
N PHE A 193 -16.30 -14.00 -5.14
CA PHE A 193 -17.10 -15.07 -4.51
C PHE A 193 -16.38 -16.42 -4.41
N SER A 194 -15.34 -16.66 -5.22
CA SER A 194 -14.61 -17.92 -5.28
C SER A 194 -13.12 -17.66 -5.48
N SER A 195 -12.28 -18.45 -4.81
CA SER A 195 -10.82 -18.32 -4.84
C SER A 195 -10.20 -18.69 -6.20
N GLU A 196 -10.94 -19.40 -7.07
CA GLU A 196 -10.49 -19.72 -8.42
C GLU A 196 -10.30 -18.48 -9.31
N TYR A 197 -10.99 -17.39 -8.97
CA TYR A 197 -10.90 -16.11 -9.68
C TYR A 197 -9.81 -15.20 -9.12
N PHE A 198 -9.09 -15.61 -8.06
CA PHE A 198 -8.05 -14.77 -7.49
C PHE A 198 -6.92 -14.56 -8.50
N VAL A 199 -6.45 -13.32 -8.59
CA VAL A 199 -5.27 -12.99 -9.40
C VAL A 199 -4.00 -13.15 -8.59
N GLN A 200 -4.03 -12.84 -7.29
CA GLN A 200 -2.89 -13.00 -6.39
C GLN A 200 -2.72 -14.43 -5.91
N ARG A 201 -1.49 -14.74 -5.50
CA ARG A 201 -1.13 -15.94 -4.75
C ARG A 201 -0.90 -15.58 -3.27
N GLN A 202 -0.54 -16.58 -2.46
CA GLN A 202 -0.12 -16.34 -1.07
C GLN A 202 1.02 -15.31 -1.01
N LEU A 203 0.90 -14.33 -0.11
CA LEU A 203 1.88 -13.28 0.08
C LEU A 203 3.13 -13.81 0.80
N ASN A 204 4.15 -14.20 0.03
CA ASN A 204 5.33 -14.88 0.54
C ASN A 204 6.48 -13.91 0.91
N PHE A 205 7.02 -13.19 -0.07
CA PHE A 205 8.13 -12.26 0.18
C PHE A 205 7.97 -10.98 -0.63
N ALA A 206 8.08 -9.83 0.04
CA ALA A 206 8.11 -8.51 -0.61
C ALA A 206 9.43 -7.79 -0.35
N ILE A 207 9.96 -7.16 -1.40
CA ILE A 207 11.02 -6.16 -1.32
C ILE A 207 10.44 -4.83 -1.77
N VAL A 208 10.48 -3.82 -0.91
CA VAL A 208 10.00 -2.47 -1.21
C VAL A 208 11.18 -1.55 -1.55
N ASP A 209 11.24 -1.09 -2.80
CA ASP A 209 12.17 -0.04 -3.22
C ASP A 209 11.66 1.34 -2.78
N GLU A 210 12.56 2.24 -2.40
CA GLU A 210 12.28 3.50 -1.72
C GLU A 210 11.26 3.31 -0.58
N VAL A 211 11.62 2.40 0.34
CA VAL A 211 10.75 1.95 1.43
C VAL A 211 10.26 3.06 2.35
N ASP A 212 11.03 4.13 2.52
CA ASP A 212 10.64 5.37 3.22
C ASP A 212 9.49 6.09 2.50
N SER A 213 9.59 6.24 1.18
CA SER A 213 8.51 6.85 0.39
C SER A 213 7.22 6.04 0.47
N ILE A 214 7.30 4.71 0.39
CA ILE A 214 6.11 3.85 0.31
C ILE A 214 5.50 3.54 1.68
N LEU A 215 6.32 3.15 2.66
CA LEU A 215 5.83 2.68 3.97
C LEU A 215 5.68 3.78 5.02
N ILE A 216 6.23 4.98 4.77
CA ILE A 216 6.07 6.14 5.65
C ILE A 216 5.21 7.20 4.95
N ASP A 217 5.69 7.74 3.84
CA ASP A 217 5.05 8.90 3.20
C ASP A 217 3.69 8.57 2.58
N GLU A 218 3.59 7.50 1.80
CA GLU A 218 2.34 7.07 1.14
C GLU A 218 1.41 6.31 2.08
N ALA A 219 1.93 5.76 3.18
CA ALA A 219 1.15 4.99 4.14
C ALA A 219 0.15 5.82 4.98
N ARG A 220 0.10 7.14 4.76
CA ARG A 220 -0.82 8.07 5.42
C ARG A 220 -2.28 7.91 4.98
N THR A 221 -2.52 7.46 3.75
CA THR A 221 -3.87 7.28 3.20
C THR A 221 -4.16 5.80 2.94
N PRO A 222 -5.32 5.28 3.38
CA PRO A 222 -5.70 3.91 3.06
C PRO A 222 -6.06 3.76 1.58
N LEU A 223 -5.93 2.54 1.08
CA LEU A 223 -6.56 2.13 -0.17
C LEU A 223 -8.05 1.90 0.09
N ILE A 224 -8.89 2.40 -0.81
CA ILE A 224 -10.34 2.32 -0.70
C ILE A 224 -10.93 1.97 -2.06
N ILE A 225 -11.73 0.90 -2.13
CA ILE A 225 -12.63 0.63 -3.25
C ILE A 225 -14.01 1.15 -2.84
N SER A 226 -14.51 2.13 -3.59
CA SER A 226 -15.88 2.64 -3.44
C SER A 226 -16.73 2.18 -4.61
N GLY A 227 -18.03 2.00 -4.36
CA GLY A 227 -19.00 1.70 -5.41
C GLY A 227 -20.36 2.31 -5.09
N PRO A 228 -21.28 2.34 -6.06
CA PRO A 228 -22.62 2.82 -5.82
C PRO A 228 -23.29 1.95 -4.76
N ALA A 229 -23.96 2.58 -3.80
CA ALA A 229 -24.87 1.88 -2.92
C ALA A 229 -26.03 1.31 -3.76
N GLU A 230 -26.42 0.06 -3.48
CA GLU A 230 -27.64 -0.54 -4.05
C GLU A 230 -28.92 0.02 -3.39
N GLU A 231 -28.78 0.99 -2.49
CA GLU A 231 -29.92 1.62 -1.84
C GLU A 231 -30.83 2.32 -2.85
N SER A 232 -32.12 2.02 -2.77
CA SER A 232 -33.09 2.74 -3.59
C SER A 232 -33.17 4.20 -3.14
N THR A 233 -32.88 5.11 -4.06
CA THR A 233 -33.13 6.55 -3.91
C THR A 233 -34.61 6.86 -3.58
N ASP A 234 -35.53 5.91 -3.79
CA ASP A 234 -36.93 6.00 -3.38
C ASP A 234 -37.12 6.28 -1.88
N LYS A 235 -36.19 5.81 -1.02
CA LYS A 235 -36.24 6.08 0.42
C LYS A 235 -36.10 7.58 0.69
N TYR A 236 -35.18 8.27 0.01
CA TYR A 236 -35.00 9.71 0.13
C TYR A 236 -36.29 10.46 -0.24
N TYR A 237 -36.93 10.09 -1.35
CA TYR A 237 -38.21 10.70 -1.74
C TYR A 237 -39.35 10.38 -0.76
N THR A 238 -39.42 9.15 -0.25
CA THR A 238 -40.46 8.72 0.69
C THR A 238 -40.36 9.48 2.00
N VAL A 239 -39.15 9.54 2.56
CA VAL A 239 -38.88 10.27 3.81
C VAL A 239 -39.08 11.77 3.60
N ASN A 240 -38.57 12.34 2.49
CA ASN A 240 -38.73 13.77 2.21
C ASN A 240 -40.21 14.23 2.22
N ARG A 241 -41.14 13.39 1.75
CA ARG A 241 -42.58 13.70 1.75
C ARG A 241 -43.19 13.86 3.13
N ILE A 242 -42.62 13.23 4.16
CA ILE A 242 -43.19 13.26 5.51
C ILE A 242 -42.66 14.42 6.35
N ILE A 243 -41.42 14.87 6.11
CA ILE A 243 -40.75 15.90 6.92
C ILE A 243 -41.53 17.22 7.01
N PRO A 244 -42.14 17.76 5.94
CA PRO A 244 -42.93 19.00 6.03
C PRO A 244 -44.14 18.93 6.96
N ASN A 245 -44.59 17.73 7.36
CA ASN A 245 -45.70 17.56 8.29
C ASN A 245 -45.26 17.71 9.77
N LEU A 246 -43.95 17.74 10.04
CA LEU A 246 -43.38 17.88 11.38
C LEU A 246 -43.31 19.35 11.80
N LYS A 247 -43.63 19.63 13.06
CA LYS A 247 -43.68 20.97 13.65
C LYS A 247 -42.52 21.19 14.61
N LYS A 248 -41.84 22.32 14.45
CA LYS A 248 -40.81 22.80 15.37
C LYS A 248 -41.38 22.91 16.79
N ASP A 249 -40.59 22.52 17.79
CA ASP A 249 -40.88 22.56 19.22
C ASP A 249 -42.02 21.62 19.70
N ALA A 250 -42.62 20.85 18.78
CA ALA A 250 -43.55 19.77 19.11
C ALA A 250 -42.98 18.41 18.65
N ASP A 251 -42.71 18.28 17.36
CA ASP A 251 -42.22 17.03 16.73
C ASP A 251 -40.68 16.97 16.67
N TYR A 252 -40.00 18.12 16.70
CA TYR A 252 -38.54 18.16 16.71
C TYR A 252 -38.00 19.41 17.41
N THR A 253 -36.74 19.32 17.82
CA THR A 253 -35.94 20.42 18.35
C THR A 253 -34.84 20.80 17.38
N LEU A 254 -34.46 22.08 17.36
CA LEU A 254 -33.41 22.64 16.52
C LEU A 254 -32.44 23.43 17.40
N ASP A 255 -31.17 23.03 17.40
CA ASP A 255 -30.08 23.83 17.95
C ASP A 255 -29.40 24.60 16.81
N GLU A 256 -29.75 25.89 16.70
CA GLU A 256 -29.20 26.77 15.67
C GLU A 256 -27.70 27.03 15.86
N LYS A 257 -27.18 26.96 17.09
CA LYS A 257 -25.75 27.17 17.37
C LYS A 257 -24.93 25.94 17.01
N ALA A 258 -25.45 24.76 17.35
CA ALA A 258 -24.79 23.49 17.04
C ALA A 258 -25.10 22.99 15.62
N ARG A 259 -25.96 23.68 14.87
CA ARG A 259 -26.45 23.28 13.54
C ARG A 259 -26.94 21.83 13.53
N SER A 260 -27.74 21.47 14.53
CA SER A 260 -28.24 20.11 14.73
C SER A 260 -29.74 20.08 15.00
N SER A 261 -30.37 18.97 14.66
CA SER A 261 -31.81 18.73 14.87
C SER A 261 -32.03 17.36 15.49
N ALA A 262 -33.03 17.22 16.35
CA ALA A 262 -33.41 15.96 16.96
C ALA A 262 -34.94 15.82 17.04
N LEU A 263 -35.45 14.63 16.75
CA LEU A 263 -36.87 14.31 16.94
C LEU A 263 -37.22 14.25 18.43
N THR A 264 -38.42 14.71 18.78
CA THR A 264 -39.01 14.49 20.11
C THR A 264 -39.71 13.12 20.15
N GLU A 265 -40.15 12.67 21.33
CA GLU A 265 -40.98 11.47 21.45
C GLU A 265 -42.26 11.57 20.59
N GLU A 266 -42.94 12.72 20.59
CA GLU A 266 -44.11 12.97 19.75
C GLU A 266 -43.78 12.89 18.26
N GLY A 267 -42.63 13.45 17.85
CA GLY A 267 -42.16 13.38 16.48
C GLY A 267 -41.82 11.96 16.02
N ILE A 268 -41.22 11.14 16.89
CA ILE A 268 -40.95 9.74 16.61
C ILE A 268 -42.24 8.99 16.33
N SER A 269 -43.24 9.09 17.21
CA SER A 269 -44.54 8.43 17.02
C SER A 269 -45.25 8.88 15.75
N LYS A 270 -45.13 10.16 15.40
CA LYS A 270 -45.72 10.71 14.17
C LYS A 270 -45.00 10.22 12.91
N VAL A 271 -43.67 10.14 12.93
CA VAL A 271 -42.88 9.56 11.83
C VAL A 271 -43.22 8.09 11.64
N GLU A 272 -43.33 7.32 12.72
CA GLU A 272 -43.74 5.92 12.72
C GLU A 272 -45.12 5.72 12.05
N GLU A 273 -46.09 6.56 12.39
CA GLU A 273 -47.42 6.55 11.75
C GLU A 273 -47.36 6.88 10.25
N LEU A 274 -46.63 7.94 9.88
CA LEU A 274 -46.53 8.40 8.50
C LEU A 274 -45.79 7.39 7.60
N LEU A 275 -44.76 6.72 8.11
CA LEU A 275 -44.02 5.68 7.39
C LEU A 275 -44.62 4.28 7.54
N LYS A 276 -45.65 4.12 8.39
CA LYS A 276 -46.26 2.83 8.74
C LYS A 276 -45.24 1.83 9.31
N VAL A 277 -44.33 2.33 10.13
CA VAL A 277 -43.29 1.56 10.84
C VAL A 277 -43.70 1.44 12.30
N SER A 278 -43.57 0.24 12.88
CA SER A 278 -44.00 -0.02 14.27
C SER A 278 -43.05 0.52 15.33
N ASN A 279 -41.75 0.56 15.04
CA ASN A 279 -40.72 1.11 15.91
C ASN A 279 -39.54 1.58 15.05
N LEU A 280 -39.27 2.89 15.04
CA LEU A 280 -38.20 3.48 14.24
C LEU A 280 -36.80 3.12 14.76
N TYR A 281 -36.69 2.73 16.04
CA TYR A 281 -35.43 2.32 16.69
C TYR A 281 -35.20 0.80 16.65
N ASP A 282 -36.03 0.05 15.94
CA ASP A 282 -35.78 -1.37 15.68
C ASP A 282 -34.48 -1.52 14.86
N PRO A 283 -33.59 -2.49 15.17
CA PRO A 283 -32.40 -2.78 14.35
C PRO A 283 -32.69 -2.96 12.84
N LEU A 284 -33.89 -3.41 12.47
CA LEU A 284 -34.32 -3.52 11.07
C LEU A 284 -34.63 -2.17 10.41
N GLN A 285 -34.72 -1.08 11.17
CA GLN A 285 -35.10 0.27 10.72
C GLN A 285 -33.97 1.30 10.87
N ILE A 286 -32.74 0.86 11.17
CA ILE A 286 -31.58 1.74 11.35
C ILE A 286 -31.38 2.66 10.13
N GLU A 287 -31.50 2.12 8.93
CA GLU A 287 -31.40 2.91 7.68
C GLU A 287 -32.52 3.93 7.56
N THR A 288 -33.77 3.54 7.84
CA THR A 288 -34.92 4.45 7.82
C THR A 288 -34.76 5.59 8.82
N LEU A 289 -34.33 5.29 10.05
CA LEU A 289 -34.03 6.28 11.08
C LEU A 289 -32.93 7.24 10.62
N HIS A 290 -31.88 6.71 10.00
CA HIS A 290 -30.79 7.51 9.44
C HIS A 290 -31.31 8.50 8.39
N HIS A 291 -32.05 8.05 7.38
CA HIS A 291 -32.60 8.93 6.35
C HIS A 291 -33.58 9.97 6.91
N VAL A 292 -34.40 9.61 7.91
CA VAL A 292 -35.30 10.57 8.58
C VAL A 292 -34.50 11.69 9.25
N ASN A 293 -33.41 11.35 9.96
CA ASN A 293 -32.57 12.34 10.60
C ASN A 293 -31.87 13.26 9.58
N GLN A 294 -31.36 12.70 8.47
CA GLN A 294 -30.72 13.51 7.41
C GLN A 294 -31.74 14.40 6.70
N ALA A 295 -32.93 13.89 6.40
CA ALA A 295 -34.00 14.68 5.78
C ALA A 295 -34.50 15.79 6.71
N LEU A 296 -34.70 15.51 8.00
CA LEU A 296 -35.02 16.55 8.98
C LEU A 296 -33.94 17.64 8.99
N LYS A 297 -32.66 17.24 9.10
CA LYS A 297 -31.52 18.16 9.09
C LYS A 297 -31.47 19.00 7.81
N ALA A 298 -31.67 18.40 6.64
CA ALA A 298 -31.72 19.08 5.36
C ALA A 298 -32.83 20.15 5.30
N HIS A 299 -33.99 19.88 5.90
CA HIS A 299 -35.11 20.82 5.94
C HIS A 299 -34.90 21.98 6.92
N VAL A 300 -34.38 21.70 8.12
CA VAL A 300 -34.45 22.64 9.24
C VAL A 300 -33.11 23.33 9.55
N VAL A 301 -31.99 22.73 9.16
CA VAL A 301 -30.64 23.28 9.41
C VAL A 301 -30.07 23.98 8.18
N PHE A 302 -30.26 23.42 6.99
CA PHE A 302 -29.64 23.91 5.75
C PHE A 302 -30.63 24.74 4.92
N LYS A 303 -30.18 25.90 4.45
CA LYS A 303 -30.99 26.88 3.72
C LYS A 303 -30.46 27.11 2.30
N ASP A 304 -31.39 27.13 1.36
CA ASP A 304 -31.13 27.58 -0.01
C ASP A 304 -30.68 29.05 -0.03
N GLU A 305 -29.83 29.40 -1.01
CA GLU A 305 -29.12 30.68 -1.16
C GLU A 305 -28.20 31.08 0.01
N VAL A 306 -28.01 30.22 1.01
CA VAL A 306 -27.11 30.47 2.16
C VAL A 306 -26.05 29.38 2.28
N ASP A 307 -26.47 28.13 2.44
CA ASP A 307 -25.58 26.99 2.62
C ASP A 307 -25.29 26.25 1.31
N TYR A 308 -26.26 26.29 0.40
CA TYR A 308 -26.18 25.71 -0.94
C TYR A 308 -27.04 26.52 -1.91
N VAL A 309 -26.92 26.23 -3.19
CA VAL A 309 -27.81 26.72 -4.25
C VAL A 309 -28.16 25.59 -5.20
N VAL A 310 -29.39 25.61 -5.73
CA VAL A 310 -29.80 24.68 -6.79
C VAL A 310 -29.44 25.25 -8.15
N LYS A 311 -28.63 24.53 -8.92
CA LYS A 311 -28.21 24.93 -10.27
C LYS A 311 -28.06 23.72 -11.17
N ASP A 312 -28.58 23.81 -12.40
CA ASP A 312 -28.46 22.77 -13.43
C ASP A 312 -28.89 21.36 -12.94
N ASP A 313 -30.01 21.29 -12.21
CA ASP A 313 -30.53 20.06 -11.57
C ASP A 313 -29.59 19.44 -10.51
N LYS A 314 -28.77 20.27 -9.85
CA LYS A 314 -27.83 19.83 -8.79
C LYS A 314 -27.80 20.79 -7.61
N VAL A 315 -27.54 20.23 -6.42
CA VAL A 315 -27.23 20.99 -5.21
C VAL A 315 -25.74 21.35 -5.22
N VAL A 316 -25.42 22.65 -5.19
CA VAL A 316 -24.04 23.15 -5.16
C VAL A 316 -23.78 23.85 -3.83
N ILE A 317 -22.77 23.38 -3.09
CA ILE A 317 -22.41 23.93 -1.78
C ILE A 317 -21.88 25.36 -1.93
N ILE A 318 -22.29 26.25 -1.03
CA ILE A 318 -21.74 27.60 -0.89
C ILE A 318 -20.75 27.60 0.27
N ASP A 319 -19.55 28.11 0.05
CA ASP A 319 -18.57 28.33 1.11
C ASP A 319 -19.01 29.48 2.04
N GLU A 320 -19.17 29.19 3.34
CA GLU A 320 -19.72 30.12 4.34
C GLU A 320 -18.89 31.41 4.50
N PHE A 321 -17.58 31.36 4.22
CA PHE A 321 -16.68 32.51 4.40
C PHE A 321 -16.53 33.36 3.14
N THR A 322 -16.54 32.72 1.97
CA THR A 322 -16.21 33.36 0.69
C THR A 322 -17.42 33.54 -0.23
N GLY A 323 -18.54 32.89 0.06
CA GLY A 323 -19.74 32.87 -0.78
C GLY A 323 -19.54 32.18 -2.14
N ARG A 324 -18.43 31.44 -2.32
CA ARG A 324 -18.11 30.79 -3.58
C ARG A 324 -18.86 29.47 -3.72
N MET A 325 -19.36 29.22 -4.92
CA MET A 325 -19.91 27.91 -5.30
C MET A 325 -18.79 26.88 -5.40
N MET A 326 -18.90 25.80 -4.62
CA MET A 326 -17.95 24.70 -4.59
C MET A 326 -18.45 23.52 -5.42
N ALA A 327 -18.35 23.64 -6.74
CA ALA A 327 -18.68 22.57 -7.67
C ALA A 327 -17.82 21.32 -7.40
N GLY A 328 -18.47 20.14 -7.33
CA GLY A 328 -17.82 18.86 -7.09
C GLY A 328 -17.67 18.46 -5.61
N ARG A 329 -18.00 19.34 -4.66
CA ARG A 329 -18.11 18.97 -3.24
C ARG A 329 -19.54 18.52 -2.92
N ARG A 330 -19.66 17.45 -2.13
CA ARG A 330 -20.92 16.92 -1.62
C ARG A 330 -20.86 16.86 -0.09
N TYR A 331 -22.02 16.96 0.55
CA TYR A 331 -22.12 16.67 1.98
C TYR A 331 -22.07 15.15 2.18
N SER A 332 -21.44 14.69 3.24
CA SER A 332 -21.31 13.26 3.56
C SER A 332 -22.56 12.72 4.27
N ASP A 333 -22.61 11.40 4.49
CA ASP A 333 -23.56 10.74 5.39
C ASP A 333 -25.03 10.93 4.97
N GLY A 334 -25.31 10.79 3.67
CA GLY A 334 -26.66 10.93 3.08
C GLY A 334 -27.29 12.32 3.10
N LEU A 335 -26.63 13.32 3.68
CA LEU A 335 -27.16 14.68 3.76
C LEU A 335 -27.32 15.34 2.38
N HIS A 336 -26.40 15.08 1.46
CA HIS A 336 -26.47 15.70 0.13
C HIS A 336 -27.64 15.14 -0.68
N GLN A 337 -27.89 13.84 -0.58
CA GLN A 337 -29.04 13.16 -1.17
C GLN A 337 -30.35 13.64 -0.56
N ALA A 338 -30.37 13.86 0.76
CA ALA A 338 -31.53 14.45 1.43
C ALA A 338 -31.83 15.89 0.96
N LEU A 339 -30.80 16.70 0.68
CA LEU A 339 -30.94 18.02 0.07
C LEU A 339 -31.42 17.94 -1.37
N GLU A 340 -30.88 17.01 -2.17
CA GLU A 340 -31.34 16.77 -3.54
C GLU A 340 -32.83 16.41 -3.56
N ALA A 341 -33.26 15.52 -2.66
CA ALA A 341 -34.65 15.12 -2.53
C ALA A 341 -35.55 16.27 -2.06
N LYS A 342 -35.08 17.09 -1.10
CA LYS A 342 -35.78 18.28 -0.60
C LYS A 342 -36.09 19.27 -1.72
N GLU A 343 -35.08 19.56 -2.55
CA GLU A 343 -35.18 20.53 -3.63
C GLU A 343 -35.82 19.97 -4.91
N GLY A 344 -36.12 18.66 -4.93
CA GLY A 344 -36.77 17.99 -6.06
C GLY A 344 -35.86 17.84 -7.28
N VAL A 345 -34.54 17.88 -7.09
CA VAL A 345 -33.55 17.58 -8.14
C VAL A 345 -33.24 16.07 -8.18
N THR A 346 -32.53 15.64 -9.22
CA THR A 346 -32.11 14.24 -9.34
C THR A 346 -31.22 13.82 -8.17
N VAL A 347 -31.73 12.92 -7.33
CA VAL A 347 -30.95 12.27 -6.26
C VAL A 347 -29.96 11.29 -6.87
N GLU A 348 -28.66 11.55 -6.72
CA GLU A 348 -27.62 10.62 -7.18
C GLU A 348 -27.36 9.56 -6.09
N ASN A 349 -27.13 8.30 -6.49
CA ASN A 349 -26.79 7.22 -5.56
C ASN A 349 -25.59 7.59 -4.67
N GLU A 350 -25.61 7.13 -3.43
CA GLU A 350 -24.45 7.25 -2.56
C GLU A 350 -23.30 6.40 -3.07
N ASN A 351 -22.06 6.85 -2.83
CA ASN A 351 -20.92 5.97 -2.91
C ASN A 351 -20.64 5.42 -1.52
N GLN A 352 -20.62 4.10 -1.39
CA GLN A 352 -20.21 3.42 -0.16
C GLN A 352 -18.81 2.83 -0.32
N THR A 353 -18.08 2.72 0.79
CA THR A 353 -16.81 1.98 0.83
C THR A 353 -17.10 0.49 0.84
N LEU A 354 -16.67 -0.22 -0.21
CA LEU A 354 -16.84 -1.67 -0.35
C LEU A 354 -15.69 -2.43 0.30
N ALA A 355 -14.47 -1.92 0.19
CA ALA A 355 -13.29 -2.53 0.77
C ALA A 355 -12.23 -1.46 1.09
N SER A 356 -11.47 -1.65 2.16
CA SER A 356 -10.39 -0.74 2.53
C SER A 356 -9.26 -1.46 3.27
N ILE A 357 -8.02 -1.06 3.01
CA ILE A 357 -6.84 -1.52 3.75
C ILE A 357 -5.78 -0.41 3.78
N THR A 358 -5.03 -0.29 4.88
CA THR A 358 -3.86 0.60 4.93
C THR A 358 -2.62 -0.13 4.42
N PHE A 359 -1.63 0.61 3.89
CA PHE A 359 -0.37 -0.01 3.48
C PHE A 359 0.35 -0.70 4.65
N GLN A 360 0.27 -0.16 5.87
CA GLN A 360 0.81 -0.81 7.07
C GLN A 360 0.24 -2.22 7.22
N ASN A 361 -1.08 -2.37 7.15
CA ASN A 361 -1.73 -3.66 7.34
C ASN A 361 -1.46 -4.59 6.16
N PHE A 362 -1.52 -4.09 4.92
CA PHE A 362 -1.25 -4.89 3.72
C PHE A 362 0.14 -5.51 3.75
N PHE A 363 1.19 -4.72 3.95
CA PHE A 363 2.57 -5.21 3.92
C PHE A 363 2.91 -6.12 5.10
N ARG A 364 2.23 -5.98 6.24
CA ARG A 364 2.38 -6.90 7.39
C ARG A 364 1.82 -8.30 7.16
N MET A 365 1.07 -8.53 6.09
CA MET A 365 0.54 -9.85 5.75
C MET A 365 1.55 -10.74 5.01
N TYR A 366 2.66 -10.18 4.50
CA TYR A 366 3.69 -10.99 3.86
C TYR A 366 4.43 -11.84 4.90
N ASP A 367 4.72 -13.11 4.58
CA ASP A 367 5.52 -13.98 5.44
C ASP A 367 6.91 -13.38 5.72
N LYS A 368 7.46 -12.67 4.74
CA LYS A 368 8.68 -11.86 4.89
C LYS A 368 8.55 -10.52 4.15
N LEU A 369 9.01 -9.46 4.79
CA LEU A 369 9.06 -8.10 4.25
C LEU A 369 10.49 -7.57 4.37
N SER A 370 10.96 -6.87 3.35
CA SER A 370 12.25 -6.16 3.35
C SER A 370 12.14 -4.89 2.53
N GLY A 371 13.14 -4.02 2.59
CA GLY A 371 13.15 -2.81 1.78
C GLY A 371 14.54 -2.24 1.54
N MET A 372 14.63 -1.31 0.61
CA MET A 372 15.87 -0.60 0.30
C MET A 372 15.59 0.88 0.09
N THR A 373 16.51 1.73 0.52
CA THR A 373 16.44 3.19 0.34
C THR A 373 17.82 3.81 0.62
N GLY A 374 18.00 5.09 0.28
CA GLY A 374 19.18 5.86 0.68
C GLY A 374 19.08 6.54 2.06
N THR A 375 17.88 6.56 2.64
CA THR A 375 17.52 7.42 3.78
C THR A 375 16.54 6.73 4.74
N ALA A 376 16.95 5.66 5.42
CA ALA A 376 16.08 4.93 6.36
C ALA A 376 16.40 5.16 7.84
N ASP A 377 17.62 5.55 8.18
CA ASP A 377 18.07 5.64 9.58
C ASP A 377 17.26 6.65 10.40
N THR A 378 16.74 7.72 9.77
CA THR A 378 15.88 8.71 10.43
C THR A 378 14.53 8.12 10.85
N GLU A 379 13.97 7.20 10.05
CA GLU A 379 12.66 6.56 10.28
C GLU A 379 12.79 5.16 10.91
N ALA A 380 13.98 4.77 11.36
CA ALA A 380 14.27 3.41 11.84
C ALA A 380 13.37 2.97 13.01
N GLU A 381 12.99 3.89 13.90
CA GLU A 381 12.09 3.60 15.01
C GLU A 381 10.66 3.29 14.53
N GLU A 382 10.18 3.99 13.50
CA GLU A 382 8.87 3.76 12.90
C GLU A 382 8.83 2.43 12.15
N PHE A 383 9.86 2.13 11.34
CA PHE A 383 9.99 0.84 10.67
C PHE A 383 9.98 -0.34 11.66
N GLN A 384 10.72 -0.22 12.76
CA GLN A 384 10.81 -1.27 13.76
C GLN A 384 9.51 -1.42 14.57
N SER A 385 8.81 -0.33 14.88
CA SER A 385 7.59 -0.38 15.69
C SER A 385 6.39 -0.87 14.88
N THR A 386 6.21 -0.37 13.66
CA THR A 386 5.07 -0.66 12.78
C THR A 386 5.25 -1.97 11.99
N TYR A 387 6.39 -2.15 11.34
CA TYR A 387 6.63 -3.26 10.40
C TYR A 387 7.55 -4.35 10.94
N LYS A 388 8.17 -4.15 12.11
CA LYS A 388 9.21 -5.03 12.66
C LYS A 388 10.45 -5.13 11.76
N LEU A 389 10.70 -4.12 10.95
CA LEU A 389 11.86 -4.04 10.06
C LEU A 389 13.01 -3.32 10.77
N GLU A 390 14.17 -3.98 10.82
CA GLU A 390 15.42 -3.36 11.28
C GLU A 390 16.12 -2.67 10.10
N VAL A 391 16.67 -1.47 10.31
CA VAL A 391 17.49 -0.76 9.32
C VAL A 391 18.96 -1.16 9.49
N LEU A 392 19.60 -1.59 8.41
CA LEU A 392 21.02 -1.86 8.34
C LEU A 392 21.69 -0.84 7.43
N ALA A 393 22.56 -0.01 8.00
CA ALA A 393 23.35 0.96 7.25
C ALA A 393 24.52 0.25 6.57
N ILE A 394 24.44 0.12 5.24
CA ILE A 394 25.45 -0.53 4.42
C ILE A 394 26.56 0.49 4.08
N PRO A 395 27.84 0.14 4.26
CA PRO A 395 28.93 1.02 3.84
C PRO A 395 28.91 1.27 2.33
N THR A 396 29.40 2.43 1.90
CA THR A 396 29.56 2.73 0.47
C THR A 396 30.74 1.97 -0.11
N ASN A 397 30.67 1.59 -1.39
CA ASN A 397 31.76 0.88 -2.07
C ASN A 397 33.04 1.73 -2.13
N MET A 398 32.88 3.05 -2.31
CA MET A 398 33.96 4.03 -2.33
C MET A 398 33.77 5.05 -1.20
N PRO A 399 34.85 5.66 -0.67
CA PRO A 399 34.73 6.74 0.31
C PRO A 399 33.88 7.91 -0.25
N MET A 400 32.90 8.37 0.52
CA MET A 400 32.06 9.51 0.17
C MET A 400 32.87 10.81 0.32
N VAL A 401 32.97 11.59 -0.76
CA VAL A 401 33.76 12.85 -0.83
C VAL A 401 32.91 14.08 -1.19
N ARG A 402 31.58 13.95 -1.20
CA ARG A 402 30.67 15.06 -1.48
C ARG A 402 30.64 15.99 -0.25
N ASP A 403 30.93 17.26 -0.48
CA ASP A 403 30.80 18.30 0.56
C ASP A 403 29.33 18.72 0.67
N ASP A 404 28.68 18.29 1.74
CA ASP A 404 27.32 18.71 2.08
C ASP A 404 27.39 20.03 2.88
N TYR A 405 27.13 21.15 2.21
CA TYR A 405 27.09 22.47 2.83
C TYR A 405 25.83 22.64 3.69
N SER A 406 25.94 23.41 4.77
CA SER A 406 24.79 23.79 5.59
C SER A 406 23.79 24.65 4.81
N ASP A 407 22.51 24.49 5.13
CA ASP A 407 21.44 25.27 4.50
C ASP A 407 21.65 26.78 4.67
N LEU A 408 21.38 27.53 3.59
CA LEU A 408 21.39 29.00 3.61
C LEU A 408 19.96 29.52 3.77
N ILE A 409 19.71 30.21 4.87
CA ILE A 409 18.38 30.73 5.20
C ILE A 409 18.29 32.20 4.79
N TYR A 410 17.35 32.51 3.90
CA TYR A 410 17.10 33.87 3.40
C TYR A 410 15.87 34.51 4.04
N ARG A 411 15.83 35.85 4.07
CA ARG A 411 14.72 36.62 4.66
C ARG A 411 13.44 36.56 3.84
N THR A 412 13.57 36.40 2.53
CA THR A 412 12.47 36.31 1.57
C THR A 412 12.72 35.12 0.67
N GLU A 413 11.65 34.61 0.06
CA GLU A 413 11.70 33.64 -1.02
C GLU A 413 12.43 34.18 -2.26
#